data_AF-A0A5T9HI52-F1
#
_entry.id   AF-A0A5T9HI52-F1
#
_cell.length_a   1.000
_cell.length_b   1.000
_cell.length_c   1.000
_cell.angle_alpha   90.00
_cell.angle_beta   90.00
_cell.angle_gamma   90.00
#
_symmetry.space_group_name_H-M   'P 1'
#
loop_
_entity.id
_entity.type
_entity.pdbx_description
1 polymer ?
#
loop_
_entity_poly.entity_id
_entity_poly.type
_entity_poly.pdbx_seq_one_letter_code
_entity_poly.pdbx_strand_id
1 'polypeptide(L)'
;MIAGLFIRNVKTYQGINYIPLTDSPNLSGLLGNNGIGKSSILEAFDTILNSKDWNYNTVVKKSGLDKTSPYIVPVFILEETFFDSAMLPFAKTLDALAREVSLEDATNAQTRVILDNYIKHRDRILSRHDMDGKLIVPVGRFYNNDISLSVLAGRTLPLVIERNTFDAELDLSEDVEQTQCFSKLFEYIINELEYLYIPKEIDTGLFTKLESMGTQVLMGESLHEILDRIVGETTVGDINRELSGFLEDISTKLVDYTYRTPSERQKRIQKKEVYNLIIQAFFNVRKLHKKHGDEHFLEISNLSSGEKQKAIIDVAHALL
;
A
#
# COMPACT_ATOMS: atom_id res chain seq x y z
N MET A 1 -3.62 1.84 11.61
CA MET A 1 -4.99 2.26 11.18
C MET A 1 -4.88 3.43 10.21
N ILE A 2 -5.79 3.57 9.26
CA ILE A 2 -5.90 4.79 8.42
C ILE A 2 -7.13 5.57 8.89
N ALA A 3 -6.91 6.76 9.46
CA ALA A 3 -7.97 7.59 10.05
C ALA A 3 -8.69 8.43 9.00
N GLY A 4 -7.94 9.03 8.08
CA GLY A 4 -8.48 9.96 7.10
C GLY A 4 -7.67 9.96 5.81
N LEU A 5 -8.14 10.72 4.84
CA LEU A 5 -7.49 10.87 3.54
C LEU A 5 -7.60 12.31 3.05
N PHE A 6 -6.47 12.93 2.75
CA PHE A 6 -6.44 14.10 1.87
C PHE A 6 -6.26 13.64 0.43
N ILE A 7 -7.06 14.19 -0.47
CA ILE A 7 -7.04 13.82 -1.88
C ILE A 7 -7.19 15.06 -2.75
N ARG A 8 -6.36 15.17 -3.78
CA ARG A 8 -6.41 16.28 -4.74
C ARG A 8 -6.51 15.78 -6.17
N ASN A 9 -7.58 16.17 -6.85
CA ASN A 9 -7.75 15.95 -8.29
C ASN A 9 -7.68 14.48 -8.75
N VAL A 10 -8.23 13.55 -7.95
CA VAL A 10 -8.28 12.11 -8.26
C VAL A 10 -9.74 11.68 -8.50
N LYS A 11 -9.98 11.02 -9.62
CA LYS A 11 -11.28 10.49 -10.06
C LYS A 11 -12.42 11.49 -9.86
N THR A 12 -13.33 11.26 -8.92
CA THR A 12 -14.49 12.14 -8.65
C THR A 12 -14.14 13.36 -7.80
N TYR A 13 -12.99 13.36 -7.11
CA TYR A 13 -12.58 14.43 -6.22
C TYR A 13 -11.82 15.52 -6.98
N GLN A 14 -12.48 16.66 -7.20
CA GLN A 14 -11.88 17.86 -7.77
C GLN A 14 -11.38 18.79 -6.66
N GLY A 15 -10.25 19.45 -6.87
CA GLY A 15 -9.61 20.29 -5.86
C GLY A 15 -9.11 19.46 -4.69
N ILE A 16 -8.78 20.13 -3.58
CA ILE A 16 -8.33 19.46 -2.36
C ILE A 16 -9.56 19.08 -1.54
N ASN A 17 -9.59 17.83 -1.07
CA ASN A 17 -10.64 17.32 -0.21
C ASN A 17 -10.01 16.60 0.97
N TYR A 18 -10.64 16.72 2.14
CA TYR A 18 -10.34 15.87 3.29
C TYR A 18 -11.54 14.97 3.59
N ILE A 19 -11.26 13.68 3.76
CA ILE A 19 -12.27 12.64 3.97
C ILE A 19 -11.95 11.97 5.31
N PRO A 20 -12.77 12.18 6.36
CA PRO A 20 -12.68 11.39 7.58
C PRO A 20 -13.21 9.98 7.29
N LEU A 21 -12.43 8.95 7.62
CA LEU A 21 -12.78 7.55 7.32
C LEU A 21 -13.25 6.83 8.57
N THR A 22 -12.55 7.03 9.68
CA THR A 22 -12.87 6.34 10.92
C THR A 22 -12.51 7.13 12.16
N ASP A 23 -13.45 7.16 13.08
CA ASP A 23 -13.25 7.64 14.44
C ASP A 23 -12.78 6.48 15.36
N SER A 24 -12.91 5.20 14.96
CA SER A 24 -12.60 4.01 15.78
C SER A 24 -11.84 2.93 14.99
N PRO A 25 -11.18 1.95 15.65
CA PRO A 25 -10.44 0.91 14.93
C PRO A 25 -11.37 -0.20 14.40
N ASN A 26 -10.81 -1.05 13.55
CA ASN A 26 -11.35 -2.34 13.04
C ASN A 26 -12.38 -2.29 11.91
N LEU A 27 -13.38 -1.41 11.93
CA LEU A 27 -14.41 -1.38 10.88
C LEU A 27 -14.89 0.02 10.54
N SER A 28 -14.93 0.33 9.25
CA SER A 28 -15.44 1.60 8.73
C SER A 28 -16.32 1.36 7.51
N GLY A 29 -17.52 1.95 7.53
CA GLY A 29 -18.49 1.84 6.44
C GLY A 29 -18.60 3.15 5.66
N LEU A 30 -18.32 3.12 4.36
CA LEU A 30 -18.58 4.26 3.46
C LEU A 30 -20.00 4.13 2.87
N LEU A 31 -20.94 4.92 3.38
CA LEU A 31 -22.33 4.94 2.90
C LEU A 31 -22.64 6.19 2.06
N GLY A 32 -23.50 6.05 1.05
CA GLY A 32 -23.92 7.17 0.20
C GLY A 32 -24.51 6.72 -1.12
N ASN A 33 -24.98 7.66 -1.94
CA ASN A 33 -25.60 7.38 -3.23
C ASN A 33 -24.61 6.79 -4.26
N ASN A 34 -25.12 6.14 -5.29
CA ASN A 34 -24.30 5.67 -6.40
C ASN A 34 -23.61 6.85 -7.11
N GLY A 35 -22.34 6.67 -7.49
CA GLY A 35 -21.57 7.70 -8.20
C GLY A 35 -20.94 8.81 -7.33
N ILE A 36 -21.23 8.87 -6.01
CA ILE A 36 -20.72 9.94 -5.14
C ILE A 36 -19.21 9.87 -4.83
N GLY A 37 -18.53 8.80 -5.26
CA GLY A 37 -17.08 8.65 -5.08
C GLY A 37 -16.62 7.67 -3.98
N LYS A 38 -17.53 6.87 -3.41
CA LYS A 38 -17.18 5.86 -2.38
C LYS A 38 -16.04 4.93 -2.82
N SER A 39 -16.16 4.35 -4.01
CA SER A 39 -15.12 3.48 -4.59
C SER A 39 -13.86 4.23 -4.97
N SER A 40 -13.98 5.53 -5.31
CA SER A 40 -12.82 6.38 -5.60
C SER A 40 -11.86 6.52 -4.41
N ILE A 41 -12.39 6.46 -3.17
CA ILE A 41 -11.56 6.46 -1.95
C ILE A 41 -10.70 5.19 -1.89
N LEU A 42 -11.32 4.02 -2.10
CA LEU A 42 -10.61 2.74 -2.06
C LEU A 42 -9.60 2.62 -3.21
N GLU A 43 -9.93 3.10 -4.40
CA GLU A 43 -9.01 3.17 -5.53
C GLU A 43 -7.82 4.12 -5.26
N ALA A 44 -8.03 5.21 -4.51
CA ALA A 44 -6.93 6.09 -4.11
C ALA A 44 -5.96 5.38 -3.15
N PHE A 45 -6.48 4.55 -2.24
CA PHE A 45 -5.63 3.70 -1.41
C PHE A 45 -4.89 2.64 -2.22
N ASP A 46 -5.57 1.97 -3.15
CA ASP A 46 -4.93 0.99 -4.04
C ASP A 46 -3.83 1.63 -4.91
N THR A 47 -4.03 2.89 -5.33
CA THR A 47 -3.01 3.67 -6.04
C THR A 47 -1.75 3.85 -5.21
N ILE A 48 -1.90 4.27 -3.96
CA ILE A 48 -0.76 4.62 -3.11
C ILE A 48 -0.12 3.44 -2.40
N LEU A 49 -0.91 2.48 -1.91
CA LEU A 49 -0.42 1.35 -1.10
C LEU A 49 0.02 0.18 -1.98
N ASN A 50 -0.60 0.00 -3.15
CA ASN A 50 -0.26 -1.10 -4.08
C ASN A 50 0.40 -0.62 -5.38
N SER A 51 0.83 0.65 -5.45
CA SER A 51 1.52 1.23 -6.61
C SER A 51 0.74 1.05 -7.93
N LYS A 52 -0.59 1.19 -7.90
CA LYS A 52 -1.45 1.14 -9.09
C LYS A 52 -1.40 2.44 -9.89
N ASP A 53 -1.90 2.37 -11.13
CA ASP A 53 -1.99 3.53 -11.99
C ASP A 53 -2.93 4.61 -11.43
N TRP A 54 -2.51 5.86 -11.56
CA TRP A 54 -3.29 7.01 -11.11
C TRP A 54 -4.52 7.24 -11.98
N ASN A 55 -5.70 7.29 -11.33
CA ASN A 55 -6.94 7.68 -11.99
C ASN A 55 -7.27 9.16 -11.76
N TYR A 56 -6.82 10.02 -12.66
CA TYR A 56 -6.96 11.47 -12.51
C TYR A 56 -8.39 11.99 -12.75
N ASN A 57 -8.74 13.05 -12.03
CA ASN A 57 -9.96 13.80 -12.29
C ASN A 57 -9.93 14.44 -13.70
N THR A 58 -11.10 14.65 -14.30
CA THR A 58 -11.22 15.23 -15.65
C THR A 58 -10.60 16.62 -15.78
N VAL A 59 -10.49 17.38 -14.69
CA VAL A 59 -9.79 18.68 -14.68
C VAL A 59 -8.29 18.53 -14.98
N VAL A 60 -7.65 17.45 -14.50
CA VAL A 60 -6.23 17.16 -14.79
C VAL A 60 -6.03 16.94 -16.28
N LYS A 61 -6.96 16.19 -16.92
CA LYS A 61 -6.91 15.94 -18.37
C LYS A 61 -7.03 17.22 -19.20
N LYS A 62 -7.72 18.24 -18.68
CA LYS A 62 -7.91 19.54 -19.36
C LYS A 62 -6.78 20.53 -19.10
N SER A 63 -6.27 20.57 -17.86
CA SER A 63 -5.35 21.62 -17.39
C SER A 63 -3.90 21.17 -17.27
N GLY A 64 -3.62 19.87 -17.39
CA GLY A 64 -2.29 19.29 -17.27
C GLY A 64 -1.91 18.93 -15.82
N LEU A 65 -0.94 18.02 -15.69
CA LEU A 65 -0.47 17.50 -14.40
C LEU A 65 0.24 18.58 -13.58
N ASP A 66 1.14 19.36 -14.19
CA ASP A 66 1.94 20.38 -13.49
C ASP A 66 1.07 21.42 -12.79
N LYS A 67 0.00 21.89 -13.45
CA LYS A 67 -0.91 22.91 -12.91
C LYS A 67 -1.85 22.38 -11.84
N THR A 68 -2.25 21.11 -11.96
CA THR A 68 -3.28 20.54 -11.08
C THR A 68 -2.69 19.80 -9.89
N SER A 69 -1.42 19.39 -9.98
CA SER A 69 -0.60 18.72 -8.96
C SER A 69 -1.40 17.70 -8.14
N PRO A 70 -1.94 16.63 -8.75
CA PRO A 70 -2.69 15.62 -8.03
C PRO A 70 -1.85 14.96 -6.94
N TYR A 71 -2.46 14.68 -5.79
CA TYR A 71 -1.83 13.94 -4.70
C TYR A 71 -2.85 13.13 -3.91
N ILE A 72 -2.34 12.14 -3.18
CA ILE A 72 -3.07 11.32 -2.23
C ILE A 72 -2.23 11.31 -0.95
N VAL A 73 -2.82 11.67 0.19
CA VAL A 73 -2.13 11.72 1.49
C VAL A 73 -3.00 11.05 2.56
N PRO A 74 -2.80 9.76 2.81
CA PRO A 74 -3.41 9.07 3.93
C PRO A 74 -2.98 9.68 5.27
N VAL A 75 -3.87 9.62 6.26
CA VAL A 75 -3.56 9.96 7.64
C VAL A 75 -3.48 8.66 8.44
N PHE A 76 -2.26 8.19 8.68
CA PHE A 76 -2.01 6.96 9.41
C PHE A 76 -2.08 7.20 10.92
N ILE A 77 -2.52 6.19 11.67
CA ILE A 77 -2.37 6.10 13.12
C ILE A 77 -1.67 4.79 13.42
N LEU A 78 -0.44 4.88 13.91
CA LEU A 78 0.51 3.77 14.08
C LEU A 78 1.11 3.83 15.49
N GLU A 79 1.40 2.68 16.08
CA GLU A 79 2.09 2.61 17.39
C GLU A 79 3.52 3.15 17.28
N GLU A 80 4.07 3.74 18.33
CA GLU A 80 5.49 4.15 18.35
C GLU A 80 6.43 2.98 18.05
N THR A 81 6.06 1.78 18.53
CA THR A 81 6.83 0.54 18.30
C THR A 81 6.82 0.06 16.86
N PHE A 82 5.98 0.64 15.99
CA PHE A 82 5.99 0.34 14.55
C PHE A 82 7.25 0.89 13.88
N PHE A 83 7.84 1.98 14.40
CA PHE A 83 8.97 2.65 13.78
C PHE A 83 10.29 2.23 14.43
N ASP A 84 11.30 1.98 13.59
CA ASP A 84 12.67 1.83 14.07
C ASP A 84 13.24 3.16 14.58
N SER A 85 14.44 3.10 15.18
CA SER A 85 15.10 4.28 15.73
C SER A 85 15.43 5.35 14.67
N ALA A 86 15.53 4.97 13.39
CA ALA A 86 15.85 5.89 12.31
C ALA A 86 14.61 6.63 11.80
N MET A 87 13.45 5.97 11.79
CA MET A 87 12.19 6.53 11.27
C MET A 87 11.36 7.22 12.36
N LEU A 88 11.51 6.81 13.62
CA LEU A 88 10.73 7.33 14.75
C LEU A 88 10.83 8.87 14.90
N PRO A 89 12.01 9.52 14.77
CA PRO A 89 12.11 10.99 14.82
C PRO A 89 11.22 11.69 13.78
N PHE A 90 11.23 11.21 12.53
CA PHE A 90 10.41 11.78 11.46
C PHE A 90 8.92 11.54 11.68
N ALA A 91 8.55 10.36 12.18
CA ALA A 91 7.16 10.05 12.54
C ALA A 91 6.65 10.97 13.67
N LYS A 92 7.46 11.22 14.70
CA LYS A 92 7.12 12.15 15.79
C LYS A 92 7.01 13.60 15.32
N THR A 93 7.86 14.02 14.39
CA THR A 93 7.75 15.34 13.74
C THR A 93 6.42 15.49 13.00
N LEU A 94 6.00 14.49 12.23
CA LEU A 94 4.70 14.53 11.54
C LEU A 94 3.51 14.41 12.49
N ASP A 95 3.65 13.70 13.61
CA ASP A 95 2.65 13.66 14.69
C ASP A 95 2.48 15.01 15.37
N ALA A 96 3.58 15.69 15.72
CA ALA A 96 3.53 17.04 16.26
C ALA A 96 2.86 18.00 15.27
N LEU A 97 3.23 17.95 13.98
CA LEU A 97 2.57 18.73 12.93
C LEU A 97 1.05 18.47 12.89
N ALA A 98 0.65 17.20 12.85
CA ALA A 98 -0.75 16.79 12.82
C ALA A 98 -1.54 17.33 14.02
N ARG A 99 -0.95 17.30 15.22
CA ARG A 99 -1.56 17.76 16.46
C ARG A 99 -1.60 19.28 16.61
N GLU A 100 -0.59 19.97 16.12
CA GLU A 100 -0.43 21.41 16.32
C GLU A 100 -1.05 22.27 15.22
N VAL A 101 -1.31 21.71 14.03
CA VAL A 101 -1.89 22.47 12.91
C VAL A 101 -3.18 23.18 13.32
N SER A 102 -3.32 24.42 12.83
CA SER A 102 -4.40 25.33 13.16
C SER A 102 -5.07 25.88 11.89
N LEU A 103 -6.11 26.68 12.07
CA LEU A 103 -6.74 27.39 10.94
C LEU A 103 -5.88 28.53 10.37
N GLU A 104 -4.79 28.90 11.05
CA GLU A 104 -3.83 29.91 10.58
C GLU A 104 -2.88 29.36 9.50
N ASP A 105 -2.81 28.03 9.37
CA ASP A 105 -2.06 27.34 8.31
C ASP A 105 -2.77 27.41 6.95
N ALA A 106 -4.04 27.84 6.93
CA ALA A 106 -4.81 27.97 5.70
C ALA A 106 -4.25 29.08 4.79
N THR A 107 -3.95 28.73 3.54
CA THR A 107 -3.47 29.71 2.53
C THR A 107 -4.61 30.48 1.87
N ASN A 108 -5.84 29.93 1.91
CA ASN A 108 -7.05 30.54 1.36
C ASN A 108 -8.33 29.97 2.01
N ALA A 109 -9.48 30.55 1.65
CA ALA A 109 -10.79 30.16 2.19
C ALA A 109 -11.14 28.67 1.97
N GLN A 110 -10.76 28.08 0.83
CA GLN A 110 -11.01 26.67 0.55
C GLN A 110 -10.17 25.77 1.46
N THR A 111 -8.86 26.05 1.57
CA THR A 111 -7.97 25.31 2.48
C THR A 111 -8.37 25.45 3.94
N ARG A 112 -8.96 26.58 4.33
CA ARG A 112 -9.49 26.78 5.69
C ARG A 112 -10.61 25.82 6.02
N VAL A 113 -11.55 25.59 5.10
CA VAL A 113 -12.65 24.62 5.28
C VAL A 113 -12.10 23.20 5.41
N ILE A 114 -11.08 22.88 4.61
CA ILE A 114 -10.46 21.54 4.62
C ILE A 114 -9.73 21.31 5.94
N LEU A 115 -8.94 22.28 6.40
CA LEU A 115 -8.26 22.22 7.70
C LEU A 115 -9.25 22.17 8.86
N ASP A 116 -10.35 22.92 8.82
CA ASP A 116 -11.41 22.86 9.83
C ASP A 116 -12.03 21.45 9.94
N ASN A 117 -12.31 20.80 8.80
CA ASN A 117 -12.78 19.42 8.77
C ASN A 117 -11.74 18.43 9.32
N TYR A 118 -10.46 18.64 9.01
CA TYR A 118 -9.37 17.84 9.57
C TYR A 118 -9.26 17.99 11.09
N ILE A 119 -9.21 19.22 11.59
CA ILE A 119 -9.09 19.55 13.01
C ILE A 119 -10.24 18.94 13.80
N LYS A 120 -11.49 19.11 13.34
CA LYS A 120 -12.67 18.49 13.97
C LYS A 120 -12.59 16.97 14.02
N HIS A 121 -11.99 16.33 13.02
CA HIS A 121 -11.80 14.89 13.01
C HIS A 121 -10.67 14.46 13.94
N ARG A 122 -9.53 15.16 13.87
CA ARG A 122 -8.38 14.97 14.75
C ARG A 122 -8.79 15.06 16.22
N ASP A 123 -9.52 16.10 16.62
CA ASP A 123 -9.89 16.31 18.01
C ASP A 123 -10.79 15.19 18.54
N ARG A 124 -11.68 14.64 17.68
CA ARG A 124 -12.47 13.44 18.01
C ARG A 124 -11.60 12.21 18.21
N ILE A 125 -10.59 12.00 17.36
CA ILE A 125 -9.62 10.91 17.51
C ILE A 125 -8.82 11.08 18.81
N LEU A 126 -8.32 12.29 19.09
CA LEU A 126 -7.53 12.57 20.28
C LEU A 126 -8.33 12.43 21.59
N SER A 127 -9.65 12.56 21.54
CA SER A 127 -10.52 12.33 22.69
C SER A 127 -10.66 10.86 23.11
N ARG A 128 -10.08 9.92 22.34
CA ARG A 128 -10.14 8.49 22.62
C ARG A 128 -9.11 8.07 23.68
N HIS A 129 -9.47 7.07 24.47
CA HIS A 129 -8.59 6.51 25.50
C HIS A 129 -7.44 5.65 24.96
N ASP A 130 -7.49 5.24 23.70
CA ASP A 130 -6.52 4.32 23.11
C ASP A 130 -5.44 5.02 22.27
N MET A 131 -5.26 6.33 22.42
CA MET A 131 -4.25 7.10 21.67
C MET A 131 -2.87 7.15 22.34
N ASP A 132 -2.75 6.60 23.56
CA ASP A 132 -1.46 6.51 24.23
C ASP A 132 -0.51 5.60 23.44
N GLY A 133 0.75 6.02 23.29
CA GLY A 133 1.74 5.33 22.46
C GLY A 133 1.47 5.33 20.94
N LYS A 134 0.46 6.06 20.44
CA LYS A 134 0.13 6.15 19.00
C LYS A 134 0.48 7.51 18.40
N LEU A 135 1.05 7.45 17.19
CA LEU A 135 1.41 8.61 16.37
C LEU A 135 0.42 8.79 15.21
N ILE A 136 0.04 10.04 14.92
CA ILE A 136 -0.75 10.45 13.76
C ILE A 136 0.22 10.90 12.66
N VAL A 137 0.35 10.12 11.60
CA VAL A 137 1.37 10.34 10.58
C VAL A 137 0.69 10.62 9.22
N PRO A 138 0.42 11.90 8.88
CA PRO A 138 -0.12 12.28 7.59
C PRO A 138 0.99 12.39 6.55
N VAL A 139 1.10 11.41 5.66
CA VAL A 139 2.16 11.37 4.63
C VAL A 139 1.68 10.61 3.41
N GLY A 140 1.96 11.17 2.23
CA GLY A 140 1.66 10.55 0.96
C GLY A 140 2.44 11.18 -0.16
N ARG A 141 1.94 11.06 -1.40
CA ARG A 141 2.69 11.42 -2.60
C ARG A 141 1.87 12.17 -3.61
N PHE A 142 2.57 13.02 -4.36
CA PHE A 142 2.13 13.55 -5.63
C PHE A 142 2.20 12.49 -6.74
N TYR A 143 1.56 12.76 -7.86
CA TYR A 143 1.57 11.90 -9.06
C TYR A 143 2.96 11.60 -9.62
N ASN A 144 3.95 12.44 -9.32
CA ASN A 144 5.35 12.31 -9.75
C ASN A 144 6.24 11.60 -8.71
N ASN A 145 5.64 11.00 -7.68
CA ASN A 145 6.28 10.34 -6.54
C ASN A 145 6.99 11.26 -5.53
N ASP A 146 6.93 12.59 -5.70
CA ASP A 146 7.36 13.52 -4.65
C ASP A 146 6.45 13.41 -3.44
N ILE A 147 6.99 13.70 -2.26
CA ILE A 147 6.21 13.64 -1.02
C ILE A 147 5.26 14.82 -0.91
N SER A 148 4.07 14.53 -0.37
CA SER A 148 3.07 15.51 -0.04
C SER A 148 2.60 15.33 1.41
N LEU A 149 2.56 16.45 2.14
CA LEU A 149 1.89 16.56 3.44
C LEU A 149 0.53 17.28 3.29
N SER A 150 0.06 17.47 2.05
CA SER A 150 -1.18 18.20 1.74
C SER A 150 -1.19 19.63 2.31
N VAL A 151 -2.34 20.09 2.81
CA VAL A 151 -2.56 21.41 3.42
C VAL A 151 -1.88 21.57 4.78
N LEU A 152 -1.23 20.52 5.29
CA LEU A 152 -0.56 20.54 6.58
C LEU A 152 0.85 21.14 6.50
N ALA A 153 1.45 21.23 5.31
CA ALA A 153 2.73 21.91 5.08
C ALA A 153 2.61 23.45 5.12
N GLY A 154 1.81 23.96 6.05
CA GLY A 154 1.59 25.38 6.29
C GLY A 154 2.66 25.99 7.19
N ARG A 155 2.27 26.97 8.00
CA ARG A 155 3.17 27.73 8.88
C ARG A 155 3.71 26.89 10.04
N THR A 156 2.96 25.88 10.46
CA THR A 156 3.29 25.00 11.58
C THR A 156 4.47 24.09 11.26
N LEU A 157 4.63 23.65 10.00
CA LEU A 157 5.70 22.72 9.62
C LEU A 157 7.10 23.28 9.90
N PRO A 158 7.48 24.49 9.43
CA PRO A 158 8.77 25.09 9.77
C PRO A 158 8.97 25.21 11.28
N LEU A 159 7.95 25.63 12.03
CA LEU A 159 8.05 25.79 13.49
C LEU A 159 8.32 24.47 14.21
N VAL A 160 7.67 23.39 13.77
CA VAL A 160 7.89 22.05 14.34
C VAL A 160 9.29 21.53 14.01
N ILE A 161 9.77 21.77 12.79
CA ILE A 161 11.13 21.41 12.38
C ILE A 161 12.18 22.22 13.15
N GLU A 162 12.01 23.55 13.27
CA GLU A 162 12.92 24.45 14.00
C GLU A 162 13.10 24.04 15.46
N ARG A 163 12.02 23.61 16.11
CA ARG A 163 12.09 23.12 17.50
C ARG A 163 12.96 21.88 17.64
N ASN A 164 13.07 21.07 16.57
CA ASN A 164 13.81 19.82 16.51
C ASN A 164 13.65 18.94 17.77
N THR A 165 12.43 18.90 18.34
CA THR A 165 12.16 18.27 19.65
C THR A 165 12.47 16.78 19.68
N PHE A 166 12.56 16.15 18.51
CA PHE A 166 12.71 14.71 18.35
C PHE A 166 14.03 14.30 17.69
N ASP A 167 14.98 15.23 17.54
CA ASP A 167 16.29 15.02 16.92
C ASP A 167 16.18 14.41 15.50
N ALA A 168 15.26 14.94 14.69
CA ALA A 168 15.06 14.50 13.32
C ALA A 168 16.12 15.05 12.34
N GLU A 169 17.03 15.91 12.80
CA GLU A 169 18.13 16.54 12.03
C GLU A 169 17.67 17.07 10.66
N LEU A 170 16.47 17.65 10.60
CA LEU A 170 15.91 18.22 9.36
C LEU A 170 16.41 19.66 9.18
N ASP A 171 17.12 19.94 8.07
CA ASP A 171 17.51 21.30 7.71
C ASP A 171 16.35 22.03 6.99
N LEU A 172 16.05 23.25 7.44
CA LEU A 172 15.02 24.12 6.86
C LEU A 172 15.46 24.80 5.56
N SER A 173 16.77 24.90 5.36
CA SER A 173 17.35 25.50 4.16
C SER A 173 17.39 24.53 2.97
N GLU A 174 17.19 23.23 3.24
CA GLU A 174 17.23 22.17 2.23
C GLU A 174 15.87 21.45 2.09
N ASP A 175 14.94 22.06 1.34
CA ASP A 175 13.64 21.46 0.97
C ASP A 175 13.79 20.03 0.39
N VAL A 176 14.92 19.79 -0.30
CA VAL A 176 15.28 18.50 -0.89
C VAL A 176 15.53 17.44 0.19
N GLU A 177 16.21 17.78 1.28
CA GLU A 177 16.55 16.86 2.36
C GLU A 177 15.29 16.44 3.13
N GLN A 178 14.41 17.39 3.45
CA GLN A 178 13.12 17.10 4.10
C GLN A 178 12.26 16.16 3.26
N THR A 179 12.18 16.43 1.95
CA THR A 179 11.43 15.60 1.00
C THR A 179 12.00 14.18 0.95
N GLN A 180 13.33 14.02 0.99
CA GLN A 180 13.98 12.72 1.01
C GLN A 180 13.71 11.96 2.31
N CYS A 181 13.80 12.62 3.47
CA CYS A 181 13.55 12.00 4.77
C CYS A 181 12.11 11.51 4.91
N PHE A 182 11.12 12.34 4.59
CA PHE A 182 9.73 11.91 4.59
C PHE A 182 9.42 10.88 3.50
N SER A 183 10.19 10.84 2.41
CA SER A 183 10.05 9.79 1.40
C SER A 183 10.50 8.43 1.92
N LYS A 184 11.61 8.39 2.66
CA LYS A 184 12.07 7.17 3.35
C LYS A 184 11.05 6.70 4.39
N LEU A 185 10.49 7.62 5.18
CA LEU A 185 9.44 7.30 6.15
C LEU A 185 8.19 6.71 5.46
N PHE A 186 7.75 7.31 4.35
CA PHE A 186 6.60 6.81 3.62
C PHE A 186 6.87 5.41 3.03
N GLU A 187 8.03 5.20 2.42
CA GLU A 187 8.47 3.88 1.94
C GLU A 187 8.49 2.85 3.08
N TYR A 188 9.03 3.21 4.24
CA TYR A 188 9.02 2.34 5.42
C TYR A 188 7.59 1.92 5.79
N ILE A 189 6.67 2.88 5.88
CA ILE A 189 5.26 2.60 6.24
C ILE A 189 4.60 1.67 5.22
N ILE A 190 4.74 1.92 3.92
CA ILE A 190 4.06 1.11 2.90
C ILE A 190 4.65 -0.31 2.76
N ASN A 191 5.94 -0.49 3.05
CA ASN A 191 6.58 -1.82 2.98
C ASN A 191 6.20 -2.73 4.15
N GLU A 192 5.89 -2.14 5.31
CA GLU A 192 5.45 -2.87 6.51
C GLU A 192 3.91 -3.05 6.57
N LEU A 193 3.15 -2.42 5.67
CA LEU A 193 1.70 -2.51 5.61
C LEU A 193 1.23 -3.35 4.43
N GLU A 194 0.43 -4.37 4.71
CA GLU A 194 -0.28 -5.12 3.66
C GLU A 194 -1.67 -4.53 3.43
N TYR A 195 -1.94 -4.08 2.19
CA TYR A 195 -3.24 -3.55 1.80
C TYR A 195 -3.93 -4.46 0.78
N LEU A 196 -4.98 -5.17 1.21
CA LEU A 196 -5.82 -5.98 0.34
C LEU A 196 -7.01 -5.18 -0.21
N TYR A 197 -6.96 -4.86 -1.51
CA TYR A 197 -8.08 -4.24 -2.21
C TYR A 197 -8.99 -5.30 -2.87
N ILE A 198 -10.26 -5.34 -2.44
CA ILE A 198 -11.30 -6.20 -3.04
C ILE A 198 -12.30 -5.33 -3.81
N PRO A 199 -12.25 -5.31 -5.15
CA PRO A 199 -13.17 -4.50 -5.95
C PRO A 199 -14.63 -5.01 -5.85
N LYS A 200 -15.57 -4.09 -6.10
CA LYS A 200 -17.02 -4.39 -6.12
C LYS A 200 -17.42 -5.34 -7.25
N GLU A 201 -16.74 -5.21 -8.39
CA GLU A 201 -16.89 -6.09 -9.55
C GLU A 201 -15.59 -6.86 -9.69
N ILE A 202 -15.63 -8.13 -9.32
CA ILE A 202 -14.51 -9.02 -9.56
C ILE A 202 -14.79 -9.72 -10.88
N ASP A 203 -14.19 -9.22 -11.97
CA ASP A 203 -14.10 -10.01 -13.19
C ASP A 203 -13.40 -11.34 -12.85
N THR A 204 -13.92 -12.44 -13.40
CA THR A 204 -13.43 -13.80 -13.17
C THR A 204 -11.90 -13.93 -13.27
N GLY A 205 -11.26 -13.19 -14.18
CA GLY A 205 -9.80 -13.18 -14.32
C GLY A 205 -9.04 -12.39 -13.25
N LEU A 206 -9.60 -11.27 -12.75
CA LEU A 206 -9.06 -10.52 -11.60
C LEU A 206 -9.27 -11.30 -10.30
N PHE A 207 -10.34 -12.10 -10.22
CA PHE A 207 -10.63 -12.96 -9.08
C PHE A 207 -9.54 -14.01 -8.87
N THR A 208 -9.17 -14.78 -9.89
CA THR A 208 -8.14 -15.82 -9.77
C THR A 208 -6.76 -15.22 -9.43
N LYS A 209 -6.47 -13.98 -9.88
CA LYS A 209 -5.22 -13.27 -9.53
C LYS A 209 -5.22 -12.74 -8.09
N LEU A 210 -6.32 -12.15 -7.61
CA LEU A 210 -6.44 -11.72 -6.22
C LEU A 210 -6.57 -12.90 -5.26
N GLU A 211 -7.19 -14.00 -5.67
CA GLU A 211 -7.19 -15.28 -4.96
C GLU A 211 -5.76 -15.79 -4.84
N SER A 212 -5.00 -15.88 -5.93
CA SER A 212 -3.62 -16.37 -5.88
C SER A 212 -2.67 -15.44 -5.11
N MET A 213 -2.73 -14.13 -5.30
CA MET A 213 -1.90 -13.16 -4.55
C MET A 213 -2.30 -13.05 -3.09
N GLY A 214 -3.60 -12.91 -2.79
CA GLY A 214 -4.11 -12.84 -1.43
C GLY A 214 -3.83 -14.14 -0.67
N THR A 215 -4.04 -15.29 -1.30
CA THR A 215 -3.71 -16.60 -0.71
C THR A 215 -2.20 -16.77 -0.53
N GLN A 216 -1.36 -16.25 -1.43
CA GLN A 216 0.11 -16.28 -1.31
C GLN A 216 0.64 -15.42 -0.16
N VAL A 217 0.11 -14.20 -0.03
CA VAL A 217 0.46 -13.25 1.03
C VAL A 217 0.00 -13.80 2.38
N LEU A 218 -1.25 -14.28 2.47
CA LEU A 218 -1.83 -14.81 3.69
C LEU A 218 -1.27 -16.18 4.14
N MET A 219 -0.65 -16.95 3.23
CA MET A 219 0.00 -18.24 3.56
C MET A 219 1.51 -18.12 3.79
N GLY A 220 2.04 -16.89 3.77
CA GLY A 220 3.46 -16.57 3.60
C GLY A 220 4.42 -17.41 4.45
N GLU A 221 4.26 -17.42 5.77
CA GLU A 221 5.25 -18.04 6.66
C GLU A 221 5.14 -19.58 6.67
N SER A 222 3.93 -20.11 6.89
CA SER A 222 3.73 -21.58 7.02
C SER A 222 4.08 -22.36 5.76
N LEU A 223 3.85 -21.78 4.58
CA LEU A 223 4.07 -22.47 3.31
C LEU A 223 5.54 -22.37 2.87
N HIS A 224 6.21 -21.26 3.20
CA HIS A 224 7.66 -21.17 3.06
C HIS A 224 8.36 -22.17 3.97
N GLU A 225 7.91 -22.37 5.21
CA GLU A 225 8.45 -23.42 6.11
C GLU A 225 8.27 -24.83 5.56
N ILE A 226 7.09 -25.15 5.00
CA ILE A 226 6.84 -26.47 4.37
C ILE A 226 7.77 -26.66 3.17
N LEU A 227 7.90 -25.65 2.31
CA LEU A 227 8.77 -25.72 1.13
C LEU A 227 10.25 -25.77 1.52
N ASP A 228 10.65 -25.15 2.62
CA ASP A 228 12.02 -25.23 3.16
C ASP A 228 12.44 -26.63 3.55
N ARG A 229 11.50 -27.38 4.13
CA ARG A 229 11.75 -28.76 4.54
C ARG A 229 11.87 -29.71 3.36
N ILE A 230 11.28 -29.38 2.21
CA ILE A 230 11.21 -30.25 1.02
C ILE A 230 12.27 -29.85 -0.01
N VAL A 231 12.42 -28.56 -0.28
CA VAL A 231 13.29 -27.98 -1.31
C VAL A 231 14.28 -27.01 -0.65
N GLY A 232 15.16 -27.57 0.17
CA GLY A 232 16.23 -26.82 0.84
C GLY A 232 17.31 -26.31 -0.12
N GLU A 233 18.31 -25.61 0.44
CA GLU A 233 19.40 -25.01 -0.33
C GLU A 233 20.20 -26.01 -1.18
N THR A 234 20.39 -27.23 -0.66
CA THR A 234 21.11 -28.30 -1.37
C THR A 234 20.42 -28.67 -2.67
N THR A 235 19.10 -28.84 -2.64
CA THR A 235 18.29 -29.20 -3.81
C THR A 235 18.31 -28.11 -4.87
N VAL A 236 18.22 -26.83 -4.47
CA VAL A 236 18.33 -25.69 -5.39
C VAL A 236 19.74 -25.59 -5.98
N GLY A 237 20.77 -25.91 -5.19
CA GLY A 237 22.15 -26.02 -5.66
C GLY A 237 22.32 -27.10 -6.73
N ASP A 238 21.75 -28.28 -6.51
CA ASP A 238 21.79 -29.38 -7.47
C ASP A 238 21.04 -29.05 -8.77
N ILE A 239 19.85 -28.43 -8.69
CA ILE A 239 19.11 -27.95 -9.87
C ILE A 239 19.96 -27.00 -10.71
N ASN A 240 20.59 -26.02 -10.07
CA ASN A 240 21.45 -25.06 -10.78
C ASN A 240 22.66 -25.75 -11.43
N ARG A 241 23.24 -26.77 -10.77
CA ARG A 241 24.39 -27.52 -11.31
C ARG A 241 24.00 -28.30 -12.56
N GLU A 242 22.91 -29.08 -12.51
CA GLU A 242 22.43 -29.89 -13.62
C GLU A 242 22.02 -29.02 -14.83
N LEU A 243 21.30 -27.92 -14.60
CA LEU A 243 20.91 -27.00 -15.68
C LEU A 243 22.10 -26.28 -16.32
N SER A 244 23.12 -25.94 -15.52
CA SER A 244 24.36 -25.36 -16.05
C SER A 244 25.12 -26.37 -16.91
N GLY A 245 25.24 -27.62 -16.43
CA GLY A 245 25.86 -28.71 -17.18
C GLY A 245 25.12 -28.97 -18.51
N PHE A 246 23.80 -28.95 -18.50
CA PHE A 246 22.99 -29.09 -19.71
C PHE A 246 23.23 -27.96 -20.73
N LEU A 247 23.38 -26.71 -20.26
CA LEU A 247 23.71 -25.58 -21.14
C LEU A 247 25.13 -25.70 -21.72
N GLU A 248 26.10 -26.20 -20.95
CA GLU A 248 27.45 -26.49 -21.44
C GLU A 248 27.42 -27.59 -22.51
N ASP A 249 26.66 -28.67 -22.29
CA ASP A 249 26.46 -29.75 -23.26
C ASP A 249 25.81 -29.28 -24.57
N ILE A 250 24.87 -28.33 -24.50
CA ILE A 250 24.31 -27.72 -25.72
C ILE A 250 25.33 -26.80 -26.37
N SER A 251 26.06 -26.00 -25.59
CA SER A 251 27.05 -25.06 -26.13
C SER A 251 28.20 -25.76 -26.86
N THR A 252 28.55 -27.00 -26.48
CA THR A 252 29.56 -27.80 -27.21
C THR A 252 29.05 -28.31 -28.56
N LYS A 253 27.72 -28.41 -28.75
CA LYS A 253 27.08 -28.86 -30.00
C LYS A 253 26.76 -27.72 -30.95
N LEU A 254 26.73 -26.48 -30.46
CA LEU A 254 26.47 -25.29 -31.25
C LEU A 254 27.79 -24.67 -31.72
N VAL A 255 27.95 -24.51 -33.03
CA VAL A 255 29.20 -23.96 -33.62
C VAL A 255 29.20 -22.42 -33.59
N ASP A 256 28.10 -21.81 -34.03
CA ASP A 256 28.01 -20.35 -34.20
C ASP A 256 27.17 -19.62 -33.13
N TYR A 257 26.56 -20.36 -32.20
CA TYR A 257 25.59 -19.82 -31.24
C TYR A 257 25.96 -20.18 -29.80
N THR A 258 25.86 -19.22 -28.87
CA THR A 258 26.09 -19.45 -27.44
C THR A 258 24.96 -18.84 -26.62
N TYR A 259 24.52 -19.57 -25.59
CA TYR A 259 23.60 -19.01 -24.60
C TYR A 259 24.39 -18.07 -23.69
N ARG A 260 24.02 -16.78 -23.67
CA ARG A 260 24.62 -15.77 -22.78
C ARG A 260 23.54 -15.01 -22.04
N THR A 261 23.75 -14.82 -20.74
CA THR A 261 22.89 -13.98 -19.89
C THR A 261 23.29 -12.51 -20.06
N PRO A 262 22.39 -11.59 -20.47
CA PRO A 262 22.74 -10.22 -20.83
C PRO A 262 23.20 -9.30 -19.68
N SER A 263 23.16 -9.72 -18.42
CA SER A 263 23.41 -8.87 -17.24
C SER A 263 24.08 -9.64 -16.08
N GLU A 264 24.79 -8.92 -15.20
CA GLU A 264 25.38 -9.45 -13.95
C GLU A 264 24.34 -9.82 -12.87
N ARG A 265 23.06 -9.48 -13.07
CA ARG A 265 21.99 -9.86 -12.14
C ARG A 265 21.45 -11.25 -12.49
N GLN A 266 21.84 -12.20 -11.66
CA GLN A 266 21.36 -13.59 -11.51
C GLN A 266 21.79 -14.59 -12.60
N LYS A 267 22.87 -15.33 -12.30
CA LYS A 267 23.30 -16.52 -13.06
C LYS A 267 22.66 -17.83 -12.57
N ARG A 268 21.99 -17.82 -11.42
CA ARG A 268 21.49 -19.02 -10.72
C ARG A 268 20.09 -18.75 -10.19
N ILE A 269 19.21 -19.73 -10.32
CA ILE A 269 17.86 -19.72 -9.78
C ILE A 269 17.97 -19.61 -8.25
N GLN A 270 17.27 -18.64 -7.68
CA GLN A 270 17.23 -18.46 -6.23
C GLN A 270 16.13 -19.33 -5.60
N LYS A 271 16.36 -19.73 -4.35
CA LYS A 271 15.42 -20.53 -3.55
C LYS A 271 13.99 -19.93 -3.52
N LYS A 272 13.91 -18.61 -3.32
CA LYS A 272 12.64 -17.85 -3.37
C LYS A 272 11.92 -17.96 -4.73
N GLU A 273 12.66 -18.00 -5.83
CA GLU A 273 12.07 -18.13 -7.17
C GLU A 273 11.49 -19.52 -7.40
N VAL A 274 12.18 -20.56 -6.93
CA VAL A 274 11.66 -21.95 -6.96
C VAL A 274 10.39 -22.05 -6.14
N TYR A 275 10.35 -21.43 -4.96
CA TYR A 275 9.15 -21.45 -4.12
C TYR A 275 7.99 -20.78 -4.81
N ASN A 276 8.19 -19.57 -5.33
CA ASN A 276 7.16 -18.85 -6.07
C ASN A 276 6.63 -19.66 -7.26
N LEU A 277 7.49 -20.35 -8.00
CA LEU A 277 7.08 -21.23 -9.10
C LEU A 277 6.25 -22.43 -8.63
N ILE A 278 6.65 -23.10 -7.54
CA ILE A 278 5.90 -24.21 -6.96
C ILE A 278 4.53 -23.74 -6.47
N ILE A 279 4.49 -22.63 -5.74
CA ILE A 279 3.26 -22.05 -5.20
C ILE A 279 2.33 -21.66 -6.35
N GLN A 280 2.85 -20.98 -7.37
CA GLN A 280 2.08 -20.65 -8.56
C GLN A 280 1.56 -21.92 -9.25
N ALA A 281 2.40 -22.91 -9.52
CA ALA A 281 1.98 -24.13 -10.19
C ALA A 281 0.91 -24.90 -9.39
N PHE A 282 1.04 -24.95 -8.06
CA PHE A 282 0.15 -25.69 -7.19
C PHE A 282 -1.22 -25.03 -7.00
N PHE A 283 -1.25 -23.70 -6.83
CA PHE A 283 -2.49 -22.97 -6.59
C PHE A 283 -3.19 -22.51 -7.87
N ASN A 284 -2.47 -22.31 -8.98
CA ASN A 284 -3.10 -21.89 -10.24
C ASN A 284 -4.07 -22.94 -10.83
N VAL A 285 -3.89 -24.21 -10.50
CA VAL A 285 -4.81 -25.29 -10.92
C VAL A 285 -5.96 -25.53 -9.93
N ARG A 286 -5.90 -24.94 -8.74
CA ARG A 286 -6.90 -25.11 -7.68
C ARG A 286 -7.83 -23.92 -7.70
N LYS A 287 -9.13 -24.20 -7.62
CA LYS A 287 -10.16 -23.17 -7.57
C LYS A 287 -10.97 -23.33 -6.29
N LEU A 288 -11.27 -22.23 -5.61
CA LEU A 288 -12.15 -22.29 -4.45
C LEU A 288 -13.58 -22.71 -4.87
N HIS A 289 -14.17 -23.63 -4.11
CA HIS A 289 -15.55 -24.07 -4.32
C HIS A 289 -16.35 -23.86 -3.04
N LYS A 290 -17.58 -23.34 -3.19
CA LYS A 290 -18.57 -23.32 -2.12
C LYS A 290 -19.26 -24.69 -2.08
N LYS A 291 -19.20 -25.36 -0.93
CA LYS A 291 -19.98 -26.58 -0.69
C LYS A 291 -21.47 -26.23 -0.58
N HIS A 292 -22.31 -26.98 -1.27
CA HIS A 292 -23.76 -26.89 -1.22
C HIS A 292 -24.32 -28.28 -0.90
N GLY A 293 -24.41 -28.64 0.39
CA GLY A 293 -24.65 -30.02 0.83
C GLY A 293 -23.41 -30.91 0.73
N ASP A 294 -23.59 -32.22 0.85
CA ASP A 294 -22.48 -33.18 0.93
C ASP A 294 -21.81 -33.49 -0.42
N GLU A 295 -22.48 -33.25 -1.56
CA GLU A 295 -21.98 -33.67 -2.88
C GLU A 295 -21.95 -32.58 -3.97
N HIS A 296 -22.52 -31.39 -3.75
CA HIS A 296 -22.47 -30.32 -4.74
C HIS A 296 -21.42 -29.26 -4.40
N PHE A 297 -20.49 -29.05 -5.33
CA PHE A 297 -19.47 -28.02 -5.26
C PHE A 297 -19.76 -26.99 -6.33
N LEU A 298 -19.95 -25.73 -5.92
CA LEU A 298 -20.08 -24.63 -6.85
C LEU A 298 -18.76 -23.88 -6.92
N GLU A 299 -18.15 -23.83 -8.10
CA GLU A 299 -16.95 -23.01 -8.32
C GLU A 299 -17.26 -21.54 -7.97
N ILE A 300 -16.35 -20.89 -7.24
CA ILE A 300 -16.53 -19.51 -6.80
C ILE A 300 -16.75 -18.52 -7.95
N SER A 301 -16.22 -18.82 -9.14
CA SER A 301 -16.45 -18.03 -10.36
C SER A 301 -17.92 -17.94 -10.75
N ASN A 302 -18.73 -18.95 -10.41
CA ASN A 302 -20.17 -19.03 -10.67
C ASN A 302 -21.02 -18.41 -9.56
N LEU A 303 -20.42 -17.94 -8.46
CA LEU A 303 -21.12 -17.25 -7.38
C LEU A 303 -21.45 -15.80 -7.75
N SER A 304 -22.49 -15.26 -7.11
CA SER A 304 -22.81 -13.83 -7.20
C SER A 304 -21.66 -12.97 -6.64
N SER A 305 -21.55 -11.72 -7.08
CA SER A 305 -20.46 -10.82 -6.62
C SER A 305 -20.41 -10.66 -5.10
N GLY A 306 -21.56 -10.67 -4.41
CA GLY A 306 -21.62 -10.60 -2.94
C GLY A 306 -21.12 -11.88 -2.26
N GLU A 307 -21.42 -13.05 -2.84
CA GLU A 307 -20.94 -14.34 -2.33
C GLU A 307 -19.44 -14.54 -2.59
N LYS A 308 -18.93 -14.04 -3.73
CA LYS A 308 -17.49 -13.98 -4.03
C LYS A 308 -16.75 -13.15 -2.97
N GLN A 309 -17.27 -11.97 -2.62
CA GLN A 309 -16.68 -11.13 -1.58
C GLN A 309 -16.70 -11.81 -0.21
N LYS A 310 -17.83 -12.41 0.18
CA LYS A 310 -17.93 -13.13 1.46
C LYS A 310 -16.93 -14.29 1.55
N ALA A 311 -16.79 -15.06 0.48
CA ALA A 311 -15.85 -16.18 0.46
C ALA A 311 -14.38 -15.73 0.60
N ILE A 312 -13.99 -14.58 0.04
CA ILE A 312 -12.64 -14.02 0.27
C ILE A 312 -12.46 -13.62 1.74
N ILE A 313 -13.45 -12.96 2.34
CA ILE A 313 -13.40 -12.58 3.76
C ILE A 313 -13.30 -13.83 4.65
N ASP A 314 -14.10 -14.86 4.36
CA ASP A 314 -14.11 -16.12 5.11
C ASP A 314 -12.75 -16.85 4.99
N VAL A 315 -12.12 -16.85 3.80
CA VAL A 315 -10.78 -17.41 3.60
C VAL A 315 -9.72 -16.59 4.34
N ALA A 316 -9.77 -15.26 4.25
CA ALA A 316 -8.83 -14.39 4.96
C ALA A 316 -8.94 -14.56 6.47
N HIS A 317 -10.16 -14.64 7.02
CA HIS A 317 -10.39 -14.87 8.44
C HIS A 317 -9.94 -16.27 8.90
N ALA A 318 -10.00 -17.29 8.04
CA ALA A 318 -9.55 -18.64 8.39
C ALA A 318 -8.02 -18.78 8.41
N LEU A 319 -7.29 -17.82 7.86
CA LEU A 319 -5.83 -17.85 7.69
C LEU A 319 -5.09 -16.82 8.58
N LEU A 320 -5.81 -15.90 9.25
CA LEU A 320 -5.31 -14.99 10.29
C LEU A 320 -5.29 -15.66 11.67
#